data_AF-A0A1I6C4I3-F1
#
_entry.id   AF-A0A1I6C4I3-F1
#
_cell.length_a   1.000
_cell.length_b   1.000
_cell.length_c   1.000
_cell.angle_alpha   90.00
_cell.angle_beta   90.00
_cell.angle_gamma   90.00
#
_symmetry.space_group_name_H-M   'P 1'
#
loop_
_entity.id
_entity.type
_entity.pdbx_description
1 polymer ?
#
loop_
_entity_poly.entity_id
_entity_poly.type
_entity_poly.pdbx_seq_one_letter_code
_entity_poly.pdbx_strand_id
1 'polypeptide(L)'
;MTQEPDIKRWTAKRKAELIKQIYRGQTTVPEAARHYDLTQQEIEKWMDDAEAGMENALKANPKDIAEQYETQLRELREAYGEA
;
A
#
# COMPACT_ATOMS: atom_id res chain seq x y z
N MET A 1 3.71 16.64 -26.06
CA MET A 1 2.71 16.57 -24.97
C MET A 1 2.14 15.16 -24.99
N THR A 2 2.73 14.26 -24.22
CA THR A 2 2.29 12.87 -24.16
C THR A 2 1.02 12.85 -23.32
N GLN A 3 -0.14 12.67 -23.95
CA GLN A 3 -1.37 12.37 -23.23
C GLN A 3 -1.15 11.03 -22.54
N GLU A 4 -1.07 11.03 -21.21
CA GLU A 4 -1.05 9.78 -20.45
C GLU A 4 -2.35 9.02 -20.71
N PRO A 5 -2.28 7.69 -20.81
CA PRO A 5 -3.45 6.89 -21.13
C PRO A 5 -4.54 7.11 -20.07
N ASP A 6 -5.74 7.40 -20.54
CA ASP A 6 -6.95 7.52 -19.72
C ASP A 6 -7.04 6.35 -18.72
N ILE A 7 -6.91 6.65 -17.44
CA ILE A 7 -6.80 5.67 -16.37
C ILE A 7 -8.19 5.13 -16.08
N LYS A 8 -8.59 4.10 -16.82
CA LYS A 8 -9.88 3.41 -16.61
C LYS A 8 -10.01 2.70 -15.24
N ARG A 9 -8.89 2.40 -14.57
CA ARG A 9 -8.87 1.73 -13.27
C ARG A 9 -7.63 2.08 -12.46
N TRP A 10 -7.87 2.44 -11.20
CA TRP A 10 -6.84 2.64 -10.18
C TRP A 10 -6.45 1.32 -9.52
N THR A 11 -5.40 0.67 -10.07
CA THR A 11 -4.77 -0.49 -9.45
C THR A 11 -3.82 -0.07 -8.34
N ALA A 12 -3.50 -0.97 -7.40
CA ALA A 12 -2.55 -0.70 -6.31
C ALA A 12 -1.21 -0.15 -6.82
N LYS A 13 -0.70 -0.70 -7.94
CA LYS A 13 0.54 -0.23 -8.58
C LYS A 13 0.46 1.23 -9.02
N ARG A 14 -0.64 1.63 -9.68
CA ARG A 14 -0.83 3.01 -10.16
C ARG A 14 -1.01 4.00 -9.01
N LYS A 15 -1.79 3.63 -7.99
CA LYS A 15 -1.93 4.43 -6.76
C LYS A 15 -0.56 4.71 -6.13
N ALA A 16 0.25 3.66 -5.96
CA ALA A 16 1.60 3.78 -5.43
C ALA A 16 2.51 4.65 -6.33
N GLU A 17 2.40 4.55 -7.65
CA GLU A 17 3.15 5.41 -8.58
C GLU A 17 2.77 6.89 -8.40
N LEU A 18 1.48 7.21 -8.34
CA LEU A 18 1.02 8.59 -8.10
C LEU A 18 1.51 9.12 -6.75
N ILE A 19 1.33 8.37 -5.67
CA ILE A 19 1.75 8.77 -4.32
C ILE A 19 3.27 9.00 -4.28
N LYS A 20 4.07 8.15 -4.93
CA LYS A 20 5.52 8.36 -5.04
C LYS A 20 5.88 9.66 -5.75
N GLN A 21 5.14 10.04 -6.80
CA GLN A 21 5.36 11.32 -7.48
C GLN A 21 5.03 12.51 -6.58
N ILE A 22 3.95 12.40 -5.78
CA ILE A 22 3.55 13.41 -4.80
C ILE A 22 4.64 13.57 -3.71
N TYR A 23 5.11 12.49 -3.10
CA TYR A 23 6.18 12.56 -2.09
C TYR A 23 7.50 13.11 -2.63
N ARG A 24 7.78 12.89 -3.92
CA ARG A 24 8.98 13.44 -4.58
C ARG A 24 8.81 14.89 -5.02
N GLY A 25 7.64 15.51 -4.79
CA GLY A 25 7.33 16.87 -5.22
C GLY A 25 7.22 17.03 -6.74
N GLN A 26 7.00 15.94 -7.49
CA GLN A 26 6.86 15.98 -8.95
C GLN A 26 5.46 16.43 -9.39
N THR A 27 4.47 16.21 -8.53
CA THR A 27 3.09 16.72 -8.67
C THR A 27 2.55 17.02 -7.28
N THR A 28 1.55 17.87 -7.18
CA THR A 28 0.81 18.11 -5.93
C THR A 28 -0.54 17.38 -5.93
N VAL A 29 -1.14 17.20 -4.74
CA VAL A 29 -2.49 16.60 -4.60
C VAL A 29 -3.53 17.35 -5.44
N PRO A 30 -3.61 18.70 -5.44
CA PRO A 30 -4.58 19.42 -6.27
C PRO A 30 -4.33 19.28 -7.78
N GLU A 31 -3.07 19.18 -8.22
CA GLU A 31 -2.73 18.98 -9.63
C GLU A 31 -3.09 17.57 -10.10
N ALA A 32 -2.75 16.56 -9.29
CA ALA A 32 -3.10 15.17 -9.56
C ALA A 32 -4.63 14.95 -9.60
N ALA A 33 -5.36 15.56 -8.66
CA ALA A 33 -6.81 15.52 -8.61
C ALA A 33 -7.43 16.03 -9.92
N ARG A 34 -6.97 17.18 -10.43
CA ARG A 34 -7.45 17.74 -11.70
C ARG A 34 -7.02 16.92 -12.91
N HIS A 35 -5.79 16.42 -12.91
CA HIS A 35 -5.23 15.70 -14.05
C HIS A 35 -5.90 14.34 -14.27
N TYR A 36 -6.26 13.64 -13.19
CA TYR A 36 -6.83 12.30 -13.24
C TYR A 36 -8.31 12.23 -12.87
N ASP A 37 -9.00 13.39 -12.82
CA ASP A 37 -10.42 13.51 -12.44
C ASP A 37 -10.75 12.78 -11.12
N LEU A 38 -9.90 12.98 -10.13
CA LEU A 38 -10.04 12.44 -8.78
C LEU A 38 -10.39 13.54 -7.79
N THR A 39 -11.03 13.17 -6.68
CA THR A 39 -11.15 14.09 -5.55
C THR A 39 -9.82 14.16 -4.79
N GLN A 40 -9.51 15.31 -4.20
CA GLN A 40 -8.33 15.46 -3.33
C GLN A 40 -8.40 14.48 -2.15
N GLN A 41 -9.59 14.30 -1.58
CA GLN A 41 -9.86 13.37 -0.48
C GLN A 41 -9.53 11.91 -0.83
N GLU A 42 -9.79 11.45 -2.06
CA GLU A 42 -9.42 10.09 -2.47
C GLU A 42 -7.91 9.89 -2.50
N ILE A 43 -7.17 10.89 -2.96
CA ILE A 43 -5.71 10.86 -3.02
C ILE A 43 -5.13 10.90 -1.61
N GLU A 44 -5.63 11.79 -0.75
CA GLU A 44 -5.26 11.89 0.67
C GLU A 44 -5.49 10.55 1.38
N LYS A 45 -6.65 9.92 1.18
CA LYS A 45 -6.92 8.59 1.74
C LYS A 45 -5.89 7.55 1.30
N TRP A 46 -5.47 7.55 0.04
CA TRP A 46 -4.44 6.60 -0.40
C TRP A 46 -3.06 6.92 0.19
N MET A 47 -2.77 8.19 0.47
CA MET A 47 -1.56 8.59 1.19
C MET A 47 -1.60 8.06 2.62
N ASP A 48 -2.71 8.22 3.34
CA ASP A 48 -2.90 7.67 4.69
C ASP A 48 -2.73 6.14 4.70
N ASP A 49 -3.36 5.45 3.75
CA ASP A 49 -3.23 3.99 3.59
C ASP A 49 -1.75 3.58 3.34
N ALA A 50 -1.02 4.38 2.56
CA ALA A 50 0.39 4.12 2.25
C ALA A 50 1.31 4.37 3.45
N GLU A 51 1.05 5.42 4.25
CA GLU A 51 1.78 5.72 5.48
C GLU A 51 1.56 4.63 6.53
N ALA A 52 0.30 4.24 6.76
CA ALA A 52 -0.03 3.13 7.66
C ALA A 52 0.60 1.81 7.20
N GLY A 53 0.60 1.54 5.89
CA GLY A 53 1.27 0.38 5.30
C GLY A 53 2.78 0.40 5.53
N MET A 54 3.41 1.58 5.43
CA MET A 54 4.84 1.76 5.69
C MET A 54 5.17 1.58 7.18
N GLU A 55 4.39 2.17 8.08
CA GLU A 55 4.57 2.00 9.52
C GLU A 55 4.49 0.52 9.92
N ASN A 56 3.48 -0.20 9.41
CA ASN A 56 3.35 -1.64 9.64
C ASN A 56 4.55 -2.42 9.11
N ALA A 57 5.02 -2.11 7.90
CA ALA A 57 6.17 -2.77 7.29
C ALA A 57 7.48 -2.49 8.05
N LEU A 58 7.65 -1.29 8.62
CA LEU A 58 8.83 -0.91 9.40
C LEU A 58 8.79 -1.46 10.82
N LYS A 59 7.59 -1.58 11.41
CA LYS A 59 7.37 -2.16 12.74
C LYS A 59 7.51 -3.68 12.74
N ALA A 60 7.13 -4.32 11.64
CA ALA A 60 7.21 -5.76 11.51
C ALA A 60 8.68 -6.19 11.36
N ASN A 61 9.29 -6.63 12.46
CA ASN A 61 10.58 -7.31 12.41
C ASN A 61 10.38 -8.64 11.64
N PRO A 62 11.09 -8.89 10.53
CA PRO A 62 10.92 -10.11 9.75
C PRO A 62 11.09 -11.40 10.55
N LYS A 63 11.89 -11.36 11.64
CA LYS A 63 12.05 -12.49 12.56
C LYS A 63 10.79 -12.77 13.37
N ASP A 64 10.12 -11.72 13.86
CA ASP A 64 8.91 -11.84 14.66
C ASP A 64 7.74 -12.37 13.80
N ILE A 65 7.68 -11.97 12.52
CA ILE A 65 6.69 -12.51 11.57
C ILE A 65 6.93 -14.01 11.34
N ALA A 66 8.18 -14.41 11.10
CA ALA A 66 8.52 -15.81 10.89
C ALA A 66 8.20 -16.66 12.13
N GLU A 67 8.53 -16.18 13.33
CA GLU A 67 8.24 -16.84 14.60
C GLU A 67 6.73 -16.95 14.87
N GLN A 68 5.94 -15.93 14.51
CA GLN A 68 4.47 -15.98 14.57
C GLN A 68 3.91 -17.05 13.63
N TYR A 69 4.41 -17.13 12.39
CA TYR A 69 3.97 -18.18 11.46
C TYR A 69 4.40 -19.58 11.91
N GLU A 70 5.59 -19.73 12.48
CA GLU A 70 6.05 -21.01 13.05
C GLU A 70 5.21 -21.43 14.25
N THR A 71 4.82 -20.47 15.10
CA THR A 71 3.94 -20.71 16.24
C THR A 71 2.55 -21.15 15.76
N GLN A 72 1.95 -20.45 14.80
CA GLN A 72 0.67 -20.84 14.21
C GLN A 72 0.73 -22.21 13.54
N LEU A 73 1.84 -22.54 12.85
CA LEU A 73 2.06 -23.86 12.27
C LEU A 73 2.18 -24.95 13.34
N ARG A 74 2.83 -24.66 14.48
CA ARG A 74 2.95 -25.59 15.60
C ARG A 74 1.60 -25.84 16.27
N GLU A 75 0.87 -24.77 16.60
CA GLU A 75 -0.48 -24.85 17.18
C GLU A 75 -1.44 -25.62 16.26
N LEU A 76 -1.35 -25.38 14.94
CA LEU A 76 -2.15 -26.11 13.96
C LEU A 76 -1.78 -27.59 13.91
N ARG A 77 -0.48 -27.94 13.95
CA ARG A 77 -0.04 -29.35 13.99
C ARG A 77 -0.47 -30.06 15.26
N GLU A 78 -0.35 -29.40 16.41
CA GLU A 78 -0.80 -29.93 17.70
C GLU A 78 -2.32 -30.11 17.74
N ALA A 79 -3.09 -29.17 17.19
CA ALA A 79 -4.55 -29.27 17.10
C ALA A 79 -5.03 -30.40 16.16
N TYR A 80 -4.23 -30.74 15.14
CA TYR A 80 -4.51 -31.86 14.23
C TYR A 80 -3.99 -33.21 14.73
N GLY A 81 -3.28 -33.26 15.86
CA GLY A 81 -2.92 -34.52 16.55
C GLY A 81 -1.84 -35.35 15.84
N GLU A 82 -0.98 -34.73 15.03
CA GLU A 82 0.22 -35.41 14.51
C GLU A 82 1.30 -35.43 15.61
N ALA A 83 1.31 -36.52 16.38
CA ALA A 83 2.42 -36.90 17.26
C ALA A 83 3.56 -37.55 16.46
#